data_AF-L5M1F9-F1
#
_entry.id   AF-L5M1F9-F1
#
_cell.length_a   1.000
_cell.length_b   1.000
_cell.length_c   1.000
_cell.angle_alpha   90.00
_cell.angle_beta   90.00
_cell.angle_gamma   90.00
#
_symmetry.space_group_name_H-M   'P 1'
#
loop_
_entity.id
_entity.type
_entity.pdbx_description
1 polymer ?
#
loop_
_entity_poly.entity_id
_entity_poly.type
_entity_poly.pdbx_seq_one_letter_code
_entity_poly.pdbx_strand_id
1 'polypeptide(L)'
;MATLSPNVVISDEEPGYDLDLFCIPNHYLEDLKKVFIPHGLIMGRTERIARDVMKERGGHHIVALCVFKGRYKFFADLLGCITA
;
A
#
# COMPACT_ATOMS: atom_id res chain seq x y z
N MET A 1 23.31 -1.55 10.94
CA MET A 1 22.69 -1.44 9.59
C MET A 1 21.20 -1.67 9.77
N ALA A 2 20.34 -0.75 9.34
CA ALA A 2 18.90 -0.95 9.46
C ALA A 2 18.50 -2.12 8.54
N THR A 3 18.09 -3.24 9.15
CA THR A 3 17.48 -4.34 8.41
C THR A 3 16.14 -3.85 7.89
N LEU A 4 16.08 -3.55 6.59
CA LEU A 4 14.83 -3.23 5.89
C LEU A 4 13.88 -4.42 6.01
N SER A 5 12.60 -4.14 6.30
CA SER A 5 11.62 -5.22 6.31
C SER A 5 11.49 -5.82 4.91
N PRO A 6 11.45 -7.15 4.77
CA PRO A 6 11.35 -7.78 3.46
C PRO A 6 10.09 -7.31 2.74
N ASN A 7 10.17 -7.25 1.42
CA ASN A 7 9.01 -6.92 0.59
C ASN A 7 7.99 -8.06 0.63
N VAL A 8 6.72 -7.71 0.41
CA VAL A 8 5.69 -8.70 0.15
C VAL A 8 5.96 -9.27 -1.25
N VAL A 9 6.23 -10.57 -1.33
CA VAL A 9 6.45 -11.28 -2.58
C VAL A 9 5.13 -11.95 -2.98
N ILE A 10 4.63 -11.61 -4.15
CA ILE A 10 3.47 -12.25 -4.77
C ILE A 10 4.03 -13.17 -5.85
N SER A 11 3.69 -14.46 -5.81
CA SER A 11 4.19 -15.41 -6.81
C SER A 11 3.43 -15.26 -8.12
N ASP A 12 4.03 -15.68 -9.23
CA ASP A 12 3.44 -15.59 -10.56
C ASP A 12 2.18 -16.47 -10.70
N GLU A 13 2.06 -17.47 -9.82
CA GLU A 13 0.95 -18.41 -9.72
C GLU A 13 -0.20 -17.92 -8.80
N GLU A 14 -0.10 -16.71 -8.22
CA GLU A 14 -1.12 -16.16 -7.32
C GLU A 14 -2.46 -15.99 -8.06
N PRO A 15 -3.52 -16.73 -7.68
CA PRO A 15 -4.80 -16.68 -8.38
C PRO A 15 -5.60 -15.41 -8.08
N GLY A 16 -5.28 -14.70 -6.99
CA GLY A 16 -6.09 -13.59 -6.47
C GLY A 16 -7.43 -14.07 -5.92
N TYR A 17 -8.23 -13.13 -5.42
CA TYR A 17 -9.47 -13.42 -4.72
C TYR A 17 -10.71 -13.13 -5.58
N ASP A 18 -11.77 -13.92 -5.38
CA ASP A 18 -13.07 -13.66 -6.01
C ASP A 18 -13.66 -12.31 -5.59
N LEU A 19 -14.36 -11.67 -6.52
CA LEU A 19 -14.90 -10.31 -6.32
C LEU A 19 -16.03 -10.27 -5.29
N ASP A 20 -16.81 -11.34 -5.18
CA ASP A 20 -17.95 -11.49 -4.27
C ASP A 20 -17.53 -11.58 -2.79
N LEU A 21 -16.24 -11.84 -2.53
CA LEU A 21 -15.65 -11.80 -1.18
C LEU A 21 -15.37 -10.37 -0.70
N PHE A 22 -15.51 -9.36 -1.56
CA PHE A 22 -15.16 -7.97 -1.27
C PHE A 22 -16.29 -7.00 -1.61
N CYS A 23 -16.23 -5.81 -1.00
CA CYS A 23 -17.08 -4.70 -1.39
C CYS A 23 -16.52 -4.01 -2.64
N ILE A 24 -16.98 -4.44 -3.82
CA ILE A 24 -16.60 -3.88 -5.12
C ILE A 24 -17.72 -2.96 -5.63
N PRO A 25 -17.42 -1.77 -6.17
CA PRO A 25 -18.44 -0.92 -6.78
C PRO A 25 -19.12 -1.63 -7.96
N ASN A 26 -20.45 -1.62 -7.98
CA ASN A 26 -21.25 -2.40 -8.94
C ASN A 26 -20.89 -2.13 -10.40
N HIS A 27 -20.61 -0.87 -10.75
CA HIS A 27 -20.26 -0.48 -12.12
C HIS A 27 -18.90 -0.97 -12.59
N TYR A 28 -18.10 -1.62 -11.73
CA TYR A 28 -16.82 -2.25 -12.10
C TYR A 28 -16.88 -3.78 -12.10
N LEU A 29 -18.01 -4.41 -11.75
CA LEU A 29 -18.08 -5.86 -11.60
C LEU A 29 -17.80 -6.62 -12.90
N GLU A 30 -18.15 -6.05 -14.05
CA GLU A 30 -17.92 -6.65 -15.37
C GLU A 30 -16.50 -6.36 -15.91
N ASP A 31 -15.84 -5.33 -15.39
CA ASP A 31 -14.51 -4.87 -15.83
C ASP A 31 -13.36 -5.52 -15.04
N LEU A 32 -13.68 -6.20 -13.94
CA LEU A 32 -12.71 -6.78 -13.02
C LEU A 32 -12.74 -8.30 -13.08
N LYS A 33 -11.56 -8.93 -12.97
CA LYS A 33 -11.43 -10.40 -12.94
C LYS A 33 -11.35 -10.95 -11.52
N LYS A 34 -10.47 -10.37 -10.71
CA LYS A 34 -10.13 -10.79 -9.34
C LYS A 34 -9.63 -9.59 -8.54
N VAL A 35 -9.75 -9.64 -7.22
CA VAL A 35 -9.00 -8.75 -6.32
C VAL A 35 -7.60 -9.31 -6.18
N PHE A 36 -6.58 -8.57 -6.63
CA PHE A 36 -5.19 -9.06 -6.56
C PHE A 36 -4.51 -8.73 -5.24
N ILE A 37 -4.70 -7.50 -4.73
CA ILE A 37 -4.17 -7.08 -3.43
C ILE A 37 -5.29 -6.39 -2.65
N PRO A 38 -5.79 -6.98 -1.55
CA PRO A 38 -6.82 -6.37 -0.72
C PRO A 38 -6.36 -5.03 -0.14
N HIS A 39 -7.29 -4.07 -0.06
CA HIS A 39 -7.02 -2.74 0.51
C HIS A 39 -6.43 -2.82 1.93
N GLY A 40 -6.92 -3.72 2.78
CA GLY A 40 -6.40 -3.91 4.13
C GLY A 40 -4.93 -4.37 4.15
N LEU A 41 -4.52 -5.21 3.19
CA LEU A 41 -3.14 -5.66 3.07
C LEU A 41 -2.21 -4.52 2.62
N ILE A 42 -2.69 -3.67 1.71
CA ILE A 42 -1.99 -2.43 1.31
C ILE A 42 -1.80 -1.54 2.54
N MET A 43 -2.84 -1.31 3.33
CA MET A 43 -2.76 -0.47 4.53
C MET A 43 -1.76 -1.02 5.56
N GLY A 44 -1.82 -2.33 5.87
CA GLY A 44 -0.88 -2.95 6.79
C GLY A 44 0.57 -2.84 6.32
N ARG A 45 0.82 -2.96 5.01
CA ARG A 45 2.17 -2.76 4.46
C ARG A 45 2.59 -1.29 4.49
N THR A 46 1.69 -0.36 4.16
CA THR A 46 1.95 1.10 4.23
C THR A 46 2.34 1.53 5.64
N GLU A 47 1.66 1.03 6.68
CA GLU A 47 2.02 1.29 8.09
C GLU A 47 3.43 0.78 8.41
N ARG A 48 3.81 -0.40 7.90
CA ARG A 48 5.18 -0.89 8.10
C ARG A 48 6.21 -0.02 7.38
N ILE A 49 5.93 0.41 6.16
CA ILE A 49 6.79 1.31 5.39
C ILE A 49 6.96 2.64 6.15
N ALA A 50 5.90 3.20 6.71
CA ALA A 50 5.97 4.43 7.51
C ALA A 50 6.94 4.29 8.69
N ARG A 51 6.84 3.18 9.46
CA ARG A 51 7.76 2.89 10.56
C ARG A 51 9.22 2.75 10.10
N ASP A 52 9.45 2.08 8.98
CA ASP A 52 10.79 1.91 8.44
C ASP A 52 11.38 3.27 7.99
N VAL A 53 10.58 4.14 7.33
CA VAL A 53 10.97 5.50 6.95
C VAL A 53 11.29 6.36 8.17
N MET A 54 10.43 6.34 9.21
CA MET A 54 10.65 7.13 10.43
C MET A 54 11.87 6.65 11.21
N LYS A 55 12.13 5.34 11.22
CA LYS A 55 13.35 4.79 11.84
C LYS A 55 14.63 5.25 11.14
N GLU A 56 14.61 5.41 9.81
CA GLU A 56 15.79 5.83 9.05
C GLU A 56 15.96 7.35 8.97
N ARG A 57 14.85 8.11 8.85
CA ARG A 57 14.88 9.55 8.52
C ARG A 57 14.22 10.47 9.55
N GLY A 58 13.57 9.94 10.58
CA GLY A 58 12.77 10.72 11.54
C GLY A 58 13.57 11.72 12.39
N GLY A 59 14.90 11.61 12.43
CA GLY A 59 15.77 12.57 13.14
C GLY A 59 16.02 13.89 12.39
N HIS A 60 15.49 14.04 11.17
CA HIS A 60 15.69 15.21 10.32
C HIS A 60 14.35 15.74 9.79
N HIS A 61 14.34 16.98 9.31
CA HIS A 61 13.18 17.51 8.59
C HIS A 61 12.94 16.70 7.31
N ILE A 62 11.76 16.09 7.19
CA ILE A 62 11.38 15.28 6.03
C ILE A 62 10.57 16.14 5.06
N VAL A 63 10.98 16.15 3.79
CA VAL A 63 10.17 16.68 2.69
C VAL A 63 9.66 15.50 1.88
N ALA A 64 8.34 15.33 1.81
CA ALA A 64 7.70 14.27 1.04
C ALA A 64 7.27 14.80 -0.33
N LEU A 65 7.80 14.24 -1.41
CA LEU A 65 7.46 14.60 -2.79
C LEU A 65 6.58 13.53 -3.43
N CYS A 66 5.35 13.90 -3.82
CA CYS A 66 4.45 13.01 -4.53
C CYS A 66 4.64 13.10 -6.05
N VAL A 67 4.94 11.98 -6.69
CA VAL A 67 4.99 11.87 -8.16
C VAL A 67 3.61 11.45 -8.68
N PHE A 68 2.91 12.39 -9.31
CA PHE A 68 1.60 12.20 -9.95
C PHE A 68 1.64 11.24 -11.16
N LYS A 69 0.52 10.73 -11.69
CA LYS A 69 -0.92 11.04 -11.44
C LYS A 69 -1.66 10.02 -10.56
N GLY A 70 -1.20 8.77 -10.48
CA GLY A 70 -1.92 7.67 -9.81
C GLY A 70 -1.47 7.37 -8.37
N ARG A 71 -0.41 8.01 -7.87
CA ARG A 71 0.19 7.67 -6.56
C ARG A 71 -0.37 8.47 -5.39
N TYR A 72 -1.34 9.36 -5.65
CA TYR A 72 -1.86 10.28 -4.63
C TYR A 72 -2.42 9.53 -3.42
N LYS A 73 -3.11 8.41 -3.63
CA LYS A 73 -3.71 7.61 -2.56
C LYS A 73 -2.63 7.00 -1.66
N PHE A 74 -1.68 6.27 -2.24
CA PHE A 74 -0.55 5.71 -1.48
C PHE A 74 0.24 6.80 -0.74
N PHE A 75 0.48 7.95 -1.40
CA PHE A 75 1.18 9.07 -0.78
C PHE A 75 0.41 9.61 0.44
N ALA A 76 -0.90 9.85 0.30
CA ALA A 76 -1.74 10.31 1.40
C ALA A 76 -1.81 9.31 2.54
N ASP A 77 -1.98 8.01 2.24
CA ASP A 77 -2.03 6.94 3.24
C ASP A 77 -0.69 6.83 3.99
N LEU A 78 0.44 6.91 3.27
CA LEU A 78 1.78 6.86 3.86
C LEU A 78 2.04 8.09 4.74
N LEU A 79 1.69 9.30 4.28
CA LEU A 79 1.82 10.51 5.11
C LEU A 79 0.96 10.40 6.36
N GLY A 80 -0.29 9.93 6.22
CA GLY A 80 -1.20 9.69 7.33
C GLY A 80 -0.57 8.78 8.38
N CYS A 81 0.03 7.66 7.98
CA CYS A 81 0.74 6.75 8.87
C CYS A 81 2.03 7.33 9.49
N ILE A 82 2.71 8.26 8.81
CA ILE A 82 3.90 8.95 9.34
C ILE A 82 3.51 10.00 10.40
N THR A 83 2.35 10.64 10.21
CA THR A 83 1.86 11.69 11.11
C THR A 83 0.97 11.19 12.25
N ALA A 84 0.59 9.91 12.24
CA ALA A 84 -0.20 9.25 13.28
C ALA A 84 0.67 8.84 14.47
#